data_AF-A0A959FNT8-F1
#
_entry.id   AF-A0A959FNT8-F1
#
_cell.length_a   1.000
_cell.length_b   1.000
_cell.length_c   1.000
_cell.angle_alpha   90.00
_cell.angle_beta   90.00
_cell.angle_gamma   90.00
#
_symmetry.space_group_name_H-M   'P 1'
#
loop_
_entity.id
_entity.type
_entity.pdbx_description
1 polymer ?
#
loop_
_entity_poly.entity_id
_entity_poly.type
_entity_poly.pdbx_seq_one_letter_code
_entity_poly.pdbx_strand_id
1 'polypeptide(L)'
;MARLLTALREHELSVETEEFINGHIASVNAFSSSDKDLRNVLAKAHQSILQRLEKAHHLVPPGRYTGMWMALGMAAFGVPLGVSFGLALDNMALLSIGLPIGLAIGLAIGAGLDEKAKKEGRQLAVAEA
;
A
#
# COMPACT_ATOMS: atom_id res chain seq x y z
N MET A 1 5.21 8.94 11.84
CA MET A 1 4.04 8.77 12.74
C MET A 1 3.24 10.06 12.91
N ALA A 2 3.85 11.20 13.24
CA ALA A 2 3.11 12.46 13.48
C ALA A 2 2.16 12.87 12.33
N ARG A 3 2.60 12.80 11.07
CA ARG A 3 1.75 13.10 9.90
C ARG A 3 0.49 12.24 9.81
N LEU A 4 0.61 10.94 10.10
CA LEU A 4 -0.51 10.02 10.13
C LEU A 4 -1.52 10.42 11.21
N LEU A 5 -1.04 10.70 12.42
CA LEU A 5 -1.92 11.10 13.52
C LEU A 5 -2.63 12.43 13.24
N THR A 6 -1.97 13.37 12.56
CA THR A 6 -2.62 14.61 12.10
C THR A 6 -3.72 14.32 11.09
N ALA A 7 -3.43 13.50 10.07
CA ALA A 7 -4.41 13.14 9.04
C ALA A 7 -5.63 12.42 9.62
N LEU A 8 -5.46 11.63 10.68
CA LEU A 8 -6.55 10.90 11.32
C LEU A 8 -7.52 11.79 12.10
N ARG A 9 -7.14 13.03 12.46
CA ARG A 9 -8.03 13.94 13.20
C ARG A 9 -9.22 14.42 12.38
N GLU A 10 -9.13 14.32 11.06
CA GLU A 10 -10.18 14.74 10.11
C GLU A 10 -11.19 13.62 9.83
N HIS A 11 -11.00 12.43 10.42
CA HIS A 11 -11.85 11.27 10.19
C HIS A 11 -12.51 10.80 11.49
N GLU A 12 -13.79 10.43 11.40
CA GLU A 12 -14.50 9.77 12.50
C GLU A 12 -14.05 8.31 12.59
N LEU A 13 -13.32 7.97 13.63
CA LEU A 13 -12.84 6.61 13.89
C LEU A 13 -13.74 5.92 14.92
N SER A 14 -13.83 4.59 14.82
CA SER A 14 -14.45 3.79 15.87
C SER A 14 -13.58 3.77 17.12
N VAL A 15 -14.21 3.71 18.30
CA VAL A 15 -13.53 3.63 19.60
C VAL A 15 -12.49 2.50 19.61
N GLU A 16 -12.83 1.32 19.06
CA GLU A 16 -11.90 0.19 18.97
C GLU A 16 -10.64 0.52 18.15
N THR A 17 -10.78 1.29 17.06
CA THR A 17 -9.63 1.71 16.24
C THR A 17 -8.78 2.76 16.97
N GLU A 18 -9.41 3.69 17.70
CA GLU A 18 -8.68 4.67 18.52
C GLU A 18 -7.87 4.01 19.64
N GLU A 19 -8.49 3.08 20.37
CA GLU A 19 -7.82 2.28 21.41
C GLU A 19 -6.65 1.48 20.82
N PHE A 20 -6.84 0.87 19.65
CA PHE A 20 -5.80 0.14 18.94
C PHE A 20 -4.60 1.03 18.57
N ILE A 21 -4.86 2.25 18.07
CA ILE A 21 -3.83 3.24 17.73
C ILE A 21 -3.08 3.68 18.99
N ASN A 22 -3.81 4.04 20.05
CA ASN A 22 -3.23 4.49 21.32
C ASN A 22 -2.35 3.40 21.95
N GLY A 23 -2.76 2.13 21.88
CA GLY A 23 -1.94 1.00 22.35
C GLY A 23 -0.61 0.85 21.58
N HIS A 24 -0.62 1.08 20.27
CA HIS A 24 0.60 1.07 19.46
C HIS A 24 1.49 2.28 19.78
N ILE A 25 0.92 3.47 19.97
CA ILE A 25 1.67 4.67 20.37
C ILE A 25 2.35 4.46 21.72
N ALA A 26 1.63 3.93 22.71
CA ALA A 26 2.17 3.62 24.03
C ALA A 26 3.34 2.61 23.93
N SER A 27 3.18 1.58 23.11
CA SER A 27 4.22 0.56 22.87
C SER A 27 5.49 1.16 22.26
N VAL A 28 5.35 2.09 21.31
CA VAL A 28 6.49 2.82 20.73
C VAL A 28 7.14 3.74 21.76
N ASN A 29 6.36 4.49 22.54
CA ASN A 29 6.86 5.42 23.54
C ASN A 29 7.57 4.73 24.71
N ALA A 30 7.17 3.51 25.05
CA ALA A 30 7.81 2.70 26.08
C ALA A 30 9.11 2.01 25.60
N PHE A 31 9.41 2.05 24.30
CA PHE A 31 10.57 1.39 23.73
C PHE A 31 11.86 2.13 24.10
N SER A 32 12.82 1.42 24.70
CA SER A 32 14.05 1.99 25.26
C SER A 32 15.34 1.31 24.77
N SER A 33 15.25 0.44 23.76
CA SER A 33 16.42 -0.25 23.17
C SER A 33 17.07 0.54 22.03
N SER A 34 17.88 -0.13 21.19
CA SER A 34 18.69 0.51 20.14
C SER A 34 17.87 1.27 19.07
N ASP A 35 18.48 2.26 18.43
CA ASP A 35 17.86 3.06 17.36
C ASP A 35 17.38 2.22 16.17
N LYS A 36 18.11 1.16 15.81
CA LYS A 36 17.73 0.26 14.71
C LYS A 36 16.45 -0.51 15.07
N ASP A 37 16.35 -0.95 16.31
CA ASP A 37 15.17 -1.68 16.79
C ASP A 37 13.97 -0.74 16.94
N LEU A 38 14.20 0.50 17.38
CA LEU A 38 13.16 1.54 17.44
C LEU A 38 12.58 1.83 16.05
N ARG A 39 13.42 1.95 15.01
CA ARG A 39 12.95 2.13 13.63
C ARG A 39 12.06 0.97 13.17
N ASN A 40 12.45 -0.26 13.48
CA ASN A 40 11.67 -1.45 13.13
C ASN A 40 10.34 -1.50 13.88
N VAL A 41 10.33 -1.20 15.18
CA VAL A 41 9.11 -1.15 15.99
C VAL A 41 8.17 -0.05 15.48
N LEU A 42 8.70 1.13 15.15
CA LEU A 42 7.94 2.23 14.57
C LEU A 42 7.33 1.86 13.22
N ALA A 43 8.10 1.23 12.34
CA ALA A 43 7.62 0.79 11.02
C ALA A 43 6.52 -0.27 11.16
N LYS A 44 6.69 -1.24 12.05
CA LYS A 44 5.66 -2.26 12.34
C LYS A 44 4.38 -1.63 12.89
N ALA A 45 4.50 -0.73 13.87
CA ALA A 45 3.35 -0.04 14.43
C ALA A 45 2.61 0.77 13.36
N HIS A 46 3.35 1.48 12.51
CA HIS A 46 2.77 2.24 11.41
C HIS A 46 2.00 1.34 10.44
N GLN A 47 2.60 0.23 10.00
CA GLN A 47 1.96 -0.72 9.09
C GLN A 47 0.72 -1.37 9.72
N SER A 48 0.77 -1.77 10.98
CA SER A 48 -0.38 -2.33 11.69
C SER A 48 -1.54 -1.34 11.79
N ILE A 49 -1.25 -0.06 12.07
CA ILE A 49 -2.27 1.00 12.11
C ILE A 49 -2.90 1.18 10.72
N LEU A 50 -2.09 1.29 9.66
CA LEU A 50 -2.61 1.42 8.29
C LEU A 50 -3.50 0.23 7.89
N GLN A 51 -3.11 -1.00 8.24
CA GLN A 51 -3.92 -2.19 7.97
C GLN A 51 -5.24 -2.17 8.74
N ARG A 52 -5.25 -1.69 9.98
CA ARG A 52 -6.47 -1.56 10.77
C ARG A 52 -7.41 -0.51 10.15
N LEU A 53 -6.87 0.63 9.71
CA LEU A 53 -7.62 1.70 9.05
C LEU A 53 -8.20 1.25 7.71
N GLU A 54 -7.43 0.52 6.91
CA GLU A 54 -7.87 -0.04 5.62
C GLU A 54 -9.03 -1.03 5.82
N LYS A 55 -8.95 -1.89 6.85
CA LYS A 55 -9.98 -2.91 7.11
C LYS A 55 -11.24 -2.35 7.77
N ALA A 56 -11.09 -1.48 8.76
CA ALA A 56 -12.22 -1.02 9.56
C ALA A 56 -12.92 0.20 8.96
N HIS A 57 -12.17 1.08 8.28
CA HIS A 57 -12.65 2.39 7.83
C HIS A 57 -12.48 2.61 6.33
N HIS A 58 -11.93 1.62 5.61
CA HIS A 58 -11.59 1.72 4.18
C HIS A 58 -10.67 2.90 3.84
N LEU A 59 -9.95 3.41 4.85
CA LEU A 59 -9.01 4.51 4.73
C LEU A 59 -7.66 3.97 4.25
N VAL A 60 -7.14 4.53 3.17
CA VAL A 60 -5.92 4.05 2.51
C VAL A 60 -4.88 5.16 2.35
N PRO A 61 -3.59 4.87 2.48
CA PRO A 61 -2.54 5.83 2.12
C PRO A 61 -2.50 6.04 0.60
N PRO A 62 -1.95 7.17 0.13
CA PRO A 62 -1.80 7.41 -1.30
C PRO A 62 -0.92 6.34 -1.96
N GLY A 63 -1.30 5.92 -3.18
CA GLY A 63 -0.55 4.92 -3.94
C GLY A 63 -0.72 3.47 -3.46
N ARG A 64 -1.58 3.22 -2.45
CA ARG A 64 -1.85 1.87 -1.94
C ARG A 64 -2.30 0.92 -3.05
N TYR A 65 -3.26 1.34 -3.86
CA TYR A 65 -3.79 0.50 -4.92
C TYR A 65 -2.83 0.42 -6.11
N THR A 66 -2.14 1.50 -6.44
CA THR A 66 -1.09 1.51 -7.47
C THR A 66 0.01 0.51 -7.13
N GLY A 67 0.56 0.53 -5.91
CA GLY A 67 1.56 -0.44 -5.46
C GLY A 67 1.09 -1.88 -5.56
N MET A 68 -0.13 -2.16 -5.10
CA MET A 68 -0.73 -3.49 -5.16
C MET A 68 -0.95 -3.97 -6.60
N TRP A 69 -1.50 -3.11 -7.46
CA TRP A 69 -1.82 -3.47 -8.84
C TRP A 69 -0.60 -3.50 -9.76
N MET A 70 0.50 -2.82 -9.45
CA MET A 70 1.77 -3.06 -10.14
C MET A 70 2.22 -4.51 -9.97
N ALA A 71 2.25 -5.02 -8.73
CA ALA A 71 2.62 -6.41 -8.48
C ALA A 71 1.63 -7.40 -9.12
N LEU A 72 0.32 -7.14 -8.98
CA LEU A 72 -0.72 -7.99 -9.54
C LEU A 72 -0.73 -7.96 -11.07
N GLY A 73 -0.51 -6.79 -11.67
CA GLY A 73 -0.42 -6.59 -13.12
C GLY A 73 0.69 -7.44 -13.74
N MET A 74 1.84 -7.50 -13.07
CA MET A 74 2.96 -8.35 -13.46
C MET A 74 2.65 -9.84 -13.28
N ALA A 75 2.10 -10.23 -12.14
CA ALA A 75 1.83 -11.64 -11.83
C ALA A 75 0.69 -12.23 -12.68
N ALA A 76 -0.36 -11.46 -12.93
CA ALA A 76 -1.56 -11.91 -13.63
C ALA A 76 -1.48 -11.73 -15.14
N PHE A 77 -0.80 -10.69 -15.62
CA PHE A 77 -0.73 -10.37 -17.05
C PHE A 77 0.69 -10.38 -17.57
N GLY A 78 1.60 -9.63 -16.95
CA GLY A 78 2.92 -9.37 -17.55
C GLY A 78 3.76 -10.62 -17.77
N VAL A 79 3.98 -11.41 -16.71
CA VAL A 79 4.75 -12.65 -16.78
C VAL A 79 4.03 -13.71 -17.62
N PRO A 80 2.73 -14.00 -17.41
CA PRO A 80 2.02 -14.98 -18.24
C PRO A 80 2.03 -14.63 -19.73
N LEU A 81 1.70 -13.39 -20.10
CA LEU A 81 1.69 -12.97 -21.51
C LEU A 81 3.09 -13.04 -22.12
N GLY A 82 4.12 -12.60 -21.38
CA GLY A 82 5.51 -12.68 -21.85
C GLY A 82 5.94 -14.11 -22.11
N VAL A 83 5.62 -15.04 -21.21
CA VAL A 83 5.91 -16.47 -21.38
C VAL A 83 5.13 -17.04 -22.57
N SER A 84 3.84 -16.71 -22.71
CA SER A 84 3.02 -17.17 -23.84
C SER A 84 3.58 -16.70 -25.19
N PHE A 85 3.96 -15.43 -25.32
CA PHE A 85 4.57 -14.91 -26.54
C PHE A 85 5.94 -15.52 -26.81
N GLY A 86 6.76 -15.69 -25.76
CA GLY A 86 8.06 -16.33 -25.88
C GLY A 86 7.93 -17.75 -26.45
N LEU A 87 7.00 -18.54 -25.92
CA LEU A 87 6.81 -19.94 -26.33
C LEU A 87 6.17 -20.03 -27.73
N ALA A 88 5.17 -19.19 -28.02
CA ALA A 88 4.46 -19.23 -29.30
C ALA A 88 5.34 -18.86 -30.51
N LEU A 89 6.39 -18.07 -30.28
CA LEU A 89 7.27 -17.55 -31.33
C LEU A 89 8.71 -18.10 -31.23
N ASP A 90 8.92 -19.12 -30.39
CA ASP A 90 10.21 -19.75 -30.10
C ASP A 90 11.33 -18.75 -29.80
N ASN A 91 10.98 -17.66 -29.09
CA ASN A 91 11.90 -16.57 -28.78
C ASN A 91 11.64 -16.03 -27.37
N MET A 92 12.36 -16.55 -26.39
CA MET A 92 12.26 -16.11 -24.99
C MET A 92 12.61 -14.63 -24.77
N ALA A 93 13.28 -13.96 -25.71
CA ALA A 93 13.49 -12.51 -25.61
C ALA A 93 12.16 -11.73 -25.63
N LEU A 94 11.10 -12.31 -26.21
CA LEU A 94 9.76 -11.72 -26.26
C LEU A 94 9.03 -11.76 -24.90
N LEU A 95 9.58 -12.45 -23.90
CA LEU A 95 9.13 -12.31 -22.51
C LEU A 95 9.17 -10.84 -22.07
N SER A 96 10.16 -10.10 -22.56
CA SER A 96 10.32 -8.68 -22.28
C SER A 96 9.15 -7.82 -22.74
N ILE A 97 8.31 -8.29 -23.68
CA ILE A 97 7.11 -7.57 -24.14
C ILE A 97 5.97 -7.71 -23.14
N GLY A 98 5.87 -8.84 -22.45
CA GLY A 98 4.85 -9.05 -21.42
C GLY A 98 5.01 -8.09 -20.25
N LEU A 99 6.26 -7.85 -19.81
CA LEU A 99 6.56 -6.98 -18.67
C LEU A 99 5.98 -5.55 -18.78
N PRO A 100 6.23 -4.77 -19.84
CA PRO A 100 5.66 -3.43 -19.99
C PRO A 100 4.13 -3.48 -20.13
N ILE A 101 3.55 -4.52 -20.72
CA ILE A 101 2.09 -4.69 -20.80
C ILE A 101 1.50 -4.89 -19.40
N GLY A 102 2.07 -5.82 -18.62
CA GLY A 102 1.62 -6.09 -17.25
C GLY A 102 1.76 -4.87 -16.35
N LEU A 103 2.86 -4.13 -16.49
CA LEU A 103 3.09 -2.89 -15.75
C LEU A 103 2.09 -1.80 -16.16
N ALA A 104 1.83 -1.62 -17.45
CA ALA A 104 0.87 -0.64 -17.94
C ALA A 104 -0.55 -0.92 -17.45
N ILE A 105 -0.99 -2.19 -17.50
CA ILE A 105 -2.29 -2.61 -16.97
C ILE A 105 -2.35 -2.39 -15.45
N GLY A 106 -1.31 -2.81 -14.73
CA GLY A 106 -1.22 -2.63 -13.29
C GLY A 106 -1.28 -1.16 -12.87
N LEU A 107 -0.53 -0.30 -13.54
CA LEU A 107 -0.52 1.13 -13.29
C LEU A 107 -1.88 1.77 -13.59
N ALA A 108 -2.50 1.44 -14.74
CA ALA A 108 -3.79 2.01 -15.13
C ALA A 108 -4.91 1.66 -14.14
N ILE A 109 -5.02 0.39 -13.76
CA ILE A 109 -6.04 -0.07 -12.80
C ILE A 109 -5.75 0.51 -11.41
N GLY A 110 -4.50 0.44 -10.96
CA GLY A 110 -4.08 0.92 -9.65
C GLY A 110 -4.32 2.43 -9.47
N ALA A 111 -3.90 3.24 -10.45
CA ALA A 111 -4.11 4.68 -10.44
C ALA A 111 -5.60 5.04 -10.45
N GLY A 112 -6.43 4.31 -11.21
CA GLY A 112 -7.88 4.50 -11.22
C GLY A 112 -8.53 4.23 -9.86
N LEU A 113 -8.06 3.23 -9.13
CA LEU A 113 -8.56 2.91 -7.78
C LEU A 113 -8.08 3.90 -6.72
N ASP A 114 -6.83 4.36 -6.79
CA ASP A 114 -6.35 5.44 -5.92
C ASP A 114 -7.12 6.74 -6.15
N GLU A 115 -7.40 7.10 -7.41
CA GLU A 115 -8.21 8.27 -7.74
C GLU A 115 -9.66 8.14 -7.26
N LYS A 116 -10.22 6.92 -7.32
CA LYS A 116 -11.55 6.64 -6.75
C LYS A 116 -11.54 6.81 -5.23
N ALA A 117 -10.55 6.26 -4.52
CA ALA A 117 -10.43 6.41 -3.07
C ALA A 117 -10.29 7.88 -2.66
N LYS A 118 -9.54 8.67 -3.45
CA LYS A 118 -9.43 10.12 -3.26
C LYS A 118 -10.77 10.83 -3.42
N LYS A 119 -11.50 10.56 -4.49
CA LYS A 119 -12.83 11.17 -4.76
C LYS A 119 -13.88 10.82 -3.70
N GLU A 120 -13.78 9.63 -3.13
CA GLU A 120 -14.67 9.16 -2.06
C GLU A 120 -14.25 9.65 -0.66
N GLY A 121 -13.20 10.48 -0.55
CA GLY A 121 -12.70 10.97 0.74
C GLY A 121 -12.06 9.89 1.62
N ARG A 122 -11.72 8.74 1.02
CA ARG A 122 -11.13 7.58 1.71
C ARG A 122 -9.60 7.56 1.69
N GLN A 123 -8.97 8.52 1.01
CA GLN A 123 -7.52 8.62 0.92
C GLN A 123 -6.97 9.50 2.05
N LEU A 124 -6.05 8.96 2.84
CA LEU A 124 -5.40 9.67 3.92
C LEU A 124 -4.49 10.79 3.36
N ALA A 125 -4.53 11.97 3.96
CA ALA A 125 -3.66 13.11 3.62
C ALA A 125 -2.21 12.93 4.13
N VAL A 126 -1.65 11.73 4.02
CA VAL A 126 -0.29 11.41 4.44
C VAL A 126 0.56 11.36 3.18
N ALA A 127 1.16 12.49 2.80
CA ALA A 127 2.19 12.48 1.78
C ALA A 127 3.39 11.65 2.31
N GLU A 128 3.53 10.42 1.81
CA GLU A 128 4.80 9.73 1.83
C GLU A 128 5.70 10.45 0.81
N ALA A 129 6.82 10.97 1.32
CA ALA A 129 7.92 11.50 0.53
C ALA A 129 9.08 10.51 0.64
#